data_AF-A0A8T3TBH2-F1
#
_entry.id   AF-A0A8T3TBH2-F1
#
_cell.length_a   1.000
_cell.length_b   1.000
_cell.length_c   1.000
_cell.angle_alpha   90.00
_cell.angle_beta   90.00
_cell.angle_gamma   90.00
#
_symmetry.space_group_name_H-M   'P 1'
#
loop_
_entity.id
_entity.type
_entity.pdbx_description
1 polymer ?
#
loop_
_entity_poly.entity_id
_entity_poly.type
_entity_poly.pdbx_seq_one_letter_code
_entity_poly.pdbx_strand_id
1 'polypeptide(L)' 'MIEPAQLSERALRRSLSHLDALESESVFIMREVAAEFERPVLLFSGGKDSIVLLRIAEKAFRPARFPFPVMHIDTG' A
#
# COMPACT_ATOMS: atom_id res chain seq x y z
N MET A 1 -10.29 27.80 -20.28
CA MET A 1 -8.88 28.19 -20.50
C MET A 1 -8.23 28.17 -19.12
N ILE A 2 -7.45 27.13 -18.79
CA ILE A 2 -6.79 27.00 -17.48
C ILE A 2 -5.39 27.59 -17.63
N GLU A 3 -5.02 28.50 -16.73
CA GLU A 3 -3.73 29.18 -16.69
C GLU A 3 -2.57 28.17 -16.56
N PRO A 4 -1.57 28.19 -17.46
CA PRO A 4 -0.40 27.29 -17.43
C PRO A 4 0.37 27.31 -16.09
N ALA A 5 0.33 28.42 -15.37
CA ALA A 5 0.96 28.58 -14.06
C ALA A 5 0.38 27.62 -12.99
N GLN A 6 -0.92 27.31 -13.06
CA GLN A 6 -1.58 26.42 -12.10
C GLN A 6 -1.19 24.95 -12.30
N LEU A 7 -0.82 24.56 -13.53
CA LEU A 7 -0.27 23.24 -13.81
C LEU A 7 1.14 23.09 -13.22
N SER A 8 1.97 24.13 -13.34
CA SER A 8 3.34 24.18 -12.81
C SER A 8 3.35 24.11 -11.28
N GLU A 9 2.47 24.87 -10.61
CA GLU A 9 2.38 24.88 -9.14
C GLU A 9 1.90 23.54 -8.57
N ARG A 10 0.97 22.85 -9.26
CA ARG A 10 0.54 21.48 -8.90
C ARG A 10 1.63 20.43 -9.13
N ALA A 11 2.46 20.60 -10.16
CA ALA A 11 3.59 19.73 -10.44
C ALA A 11 4.73 19.94 -9.43
N LEU A 12 5.01 21.20 -9.04
CA LEU A 12 6.00 21.56 -8.01
C LEU A 12 5.60 21.13 -6.60
N ARG A 13 4.29 21.10 -6.28
CA ARG A 13 3.77 20.59 -5.00
C ARG A 13 3.77 19.06 -4.89
N ARG A 14 4.13 18.33 -5.94
CA ARG A 14 4.23 16.86 -5.93
C ARG A 14 5.64 16.37 -5.59
N SER A 15 6.37 17.06 -4.71
CA SER A 15 7.34 16.28 -3.93
C SER A 15 6.52 15.28 -3.11
N LEU A 16 6.83 13.99 -3.24
CA LEU A 16 6.20 12.98 -2.40
C LEU A 16 6.43 13.41 -0.94
N SER A 17 5.35 13.51 -0.16
CA SER A 17 5.55 13.61 1.28
C SER A 17 6.26 12.35 1.76
N HIS A 18 6.89 12.41 2.93
CA HIS A 18 7.54 11.24 3.49
C HIS A 18 6.59 10.03 3.59
N LEU A 19 5.32 10.27 3.96
CA LEU A 19 4.30 9.22 4.03
C LEU A 19 3.86 8.72 2.64
N ASP A 20 3.80 9.60 1.62
CA ASP A 20 3.51 9.16 0.26
C ASP A 20 4.63 8.25 -0.28
N ALA A 21 5.89 8.58 0.03
CA ALA A 21 7.03 7.76 -0.34
C ALA A 21 6.97 6.38 0.32
N LEU A 22 6.75 6.33 1.64
CA LEU A 22 6.61 5.07 2.40
C LEU A 22 5.41 4.23 1.92
N GLU A 23 4.27 4.87 1.63
CA GLU A 23 3.11 4.17 1.09
C GLU A 23 3.39 3.58 -0.28
N SER A 24 4.03 4.34 -1.18
CA SER A 24 4.40 3.86 -2.51
C SER A 24 5.37 2.68 -2.44
N GLU A 25 6.39 2.75 -1.58
CA GLU A 25 7.35 1.67 -1.37
C GLU A 25 6.67 0.42 -0.79
N SER A 26 5.78 0.59 0.19
CA SER A 26 5.06 -0.53 0.80
C SER A 26 4.11 -1.21 -0.19
N VAL A 27 3.43 -0.43 -1.05
CA VAL A 27 2.59 -0.98 -2.14
C VAL A 27 3.43 -1.76 -3.15
N PHE A 28 4.61 -1.24 -3.51
CA PHE A 28 5.55 -1.92 -4.40
C PHE A 28 5.97 -3.28 -3.82
N ILE A 29 6.42 -3.30 -2.56
CA ILE A 29 6.83 -4.54 -1.87
C ILE A 29 5.69 -5.57 -1.84
N MET A 30 4.46 -5.16 -1.55
CA MET A 30 3.31 -6.07 -1.54
C MET A 30 3.06 -6.73 -2.90
N ARG A 31 3.26 -6.00 -4.00
CA ARG A 31 3.08 -6.53 -5.36
C ARG A 31 4.19 -7.49 -5.75
N GLU A 32 5.44 -7.17 -5.40
CA GLU A 32 6.57 -8.08 -5.63
C GLU A 32 6.39 -9.38 -4.86
N VAL A 33 5.98 -9.32 -3.58
CA VAL A 33 5.71 -10.53 -2.79
C VAL A 33 4.59 -11.37 -3.42
N ALA A 34 3.53 -10.74 -3.93
CA ALA A 34 2.45 -11.48 -4.60
C ALA A 34 2.86 -12.05 -5.97
N ALA A 35 3.85 -11.46 -6.64
CA ALA A 35 4.34 -11.92 -7.93
C ALA A 35 5.36 -13.07 -7.79
N GLU A 36 6.22 -13.00 -6.77
CA GLU A 36 7.37 -13.90 -6.62
C GLU A 36 7.08 -15.14 -5.74
N PHE A 37 6.10 -15.07 -4.83
CA PHE A 37 5.79 -16.18 -3.92
C PHE A 37 4.52 -16.93 -4.33
N GLU A 38 4.56 -18.27 -4.30
CA GLU A 38 3.41 -19.11 -4.64
C GLU A 38 2.28 -19.07 -3.60
N ARG A 39 2.62 -18.92 -2.30
CA ARG A 39 1.66 -18.96 -1.19
C ARG A 39 1.96 -17.92 -0.11
N PRO A 40 1.92 -16.61 -0.43
CA PRO A 40 2.11 -15.58 0.58
C PRO A 40 0.92 -15.56 1.55
N VAL A 41 1.17 -15.08 2.77
CA VAL A 41 0.14 -14.86 3.80
C VAL A 41 0.43 -13.56 4.52
N LEU A 42 -0.60 -12.75 4.78
CA LEU A 42 -0.48 -11.56 5.61
C LEU A 42 -0.74 -11.94 7.07
N LEU A 43 0.30 -11.92 7.90
CA LEU A 43 0.17 -12.11 9.34
C LEU A 43 -0.52 -10.90 9.97
N PHE A 44 -1.59 -11.14 10.73
CA PHE A 44 -2.44 -10.10 11.30
C PHE A 44 -2.62 -10.31 12.80
N SER A 45 -2.06 -9.41 13.61
CA SER A 45 -2.17 -9.45 15.07
C SER A 45 -3.38 -8.70 15.62
N GLY A 46 -4.08 -7.91 14.80
CA GLY A 46 -5.11 -6.97 15.27
C GLY A 46 -4.55 -5.65 15.81
N GLY A 47 -3.22 -5.50 15.88
CA GLY A 47 -2.56 -4.26 16.30
C GLY A 47 -2.46 -3.20 15.19
N LYS A 48 -2.06 -1.98 15.57
CA LYS A 48 -1.96 -0.81 14.67
C LYS A 48 -1.12 -1.09 13.42
N ASP A 49 0.00 -1.77 13.59
CA ASP A 49 0.96 -2.01 12.49
C ASP A 49 0.35 -2.99 11.47
N SER A 50 -0.29 -4.06 11.96
CA SER A 50 -0.98 -5.03 11.10
C SER A 50 -2.20 -4.46 10.38
N ILE A 51 -2.91 -3.49 10.99
CA ILE A 51 -4.02 -2.76 10.34
C ILE A 51 -3.48 -1.86 9.22
N VAL A 52 -2.36 -1.17 9.44
CA VAL A 52 -1.71 -0.38 8.39
C VAL A 52 -1.30 -1.28 7.22
N LEU A 53 -0.67 -2.43 7.49
CA LEU A 53 -0.29 -3.37 6.43
C LEU A 53 -1.51 -3.93 5.68
N LEU A 54 -2.62 -4.23 6.38
CA LEU A 54 -3.86 -4.65 5.73
C LEU A 54 -4.40 -3.55 4.80
N ARG A 55 -4.32 -2.28 5.21
CA ARG A 55 -4.73 -1.14 4.39
C ARG A 55 -3.81 -0.95 3.17
N ILE A 56 -2.50 -1.14 3.32
CA ILE A 56 -1.54 -1.11 2.22
C ILE A 56 -1.82 -2.26 1.25
N ALA A 57 -2.06 -3.48 1.73
CA ALA A 57 -2.42 -4.62 0.89
C ALA A 57 -3.70 -4.31 0.10
N GLU A 58 -4.73 -3.76 0.73
CA GLU A 58 -5.92 -3.32 0.01
C GLU A 58 -5.57 -2.33 -1.11
N LYS A 59 -4.83 -1.25 -0.81
CA LYS A 59 -4.40 -0.25 -1.79
C LYS A 59 -3.57 -0.84 -2.94
N ALA A 60 -2.70 -1.80 -2.64
CA ALA A 60 -1.80 -2.41 -3.62
C ALA A 60 -2.57 -3.16 -4.72
N PHE A 61 -3.71 -3.76 -4.40
CA PHE A 61 -4.45 -4.63 -5.32
C PHE A 61 -5.80 -4.07 -5.79
N ARG A 62 -6.19 -2.87 -5.37
CA ARG A 62 -7.40 -2.21 -5.91
C ARG A 62 -7.35 -2.13 -7.45
N PRO A 63 -8.50 -2.33 -8.13
CA PRO A 63 -9.83 -2.57 -7.58
C PRO A 63 -10.13 -4.03 -7.19
N ALA A 64 -9.21 -4.96 -7.47
CA ALA A 64 -9.37 -6.36 -7.13
C ALA A 64 -9.11 -6.63 -5.64
N ARG A 65 -9.42 -7.84 -5.20
CA ARG A 65 -8.98 -8.34 -3.88
C ARG A 65 -7.49 -8.69 -3.96
N PHE A 66 -6.76 -8.55 -2.85
CA PHE A 66 -5.39 -9.03 -2.77
C PHE A 66 -5.35 -10.57 -2.82
N PRO A 67 -4.35 -11.19 -3.47
CA PRO A 67 -4.37 -12.60 -3.85
C PRO A 67 -3.85 -13.56 -2.76
N PHE A 68 -3.84 -13.15 -1.50
CA PHE A 68 -3.33 -13.94 -0.38
C PHE A 68 -4.26 -13.91 0.83
N PRO A 69 -4.30 -14.97 1.65
CA PRO A 69 -5.07 -14.97 2.89
C PRO A 69 -4.46 -14.05 3.95
N VAL A 70 -5.30 -13.69 4.93
CA VAL A 70 -4.90 -13.06 6.18
C VAL A 70 -4.90 -14.13 7.26
N MET A 71 -3.85 -14.22 8.08
CA MET A 71 -3.74 -15.20 9.16
C MET A 71 -3.56 -14.51 10.51
N HIS A 72 -4.47 -14.80 11.42
CA HIS A 72 -4.35 -14.44 12.82
C HIS A 72 -3.88 -15.66 13.63
N ILE A 73 -2.89 -15.45 14.49
CA ILE A 73 -2.44 -16.48 15.43
C ILE A 73 -3.08 -16.18 16.77
N ASP A 74 -4.04 -17.02 17.16
CA ASP A 74 -4.68 -16.96 18.46
C ASP A 74 -3.82 -17.71 19.49
N THR A 75 -3.47 -17.04 20.59
CA THR A 75 -2.68 -17.62 21.69
C THR A 75 -3.53 -18.10 22.87
N GLY A 76 -4.87 -17.99 22.78
CA GLY A 76 -5.83 -18.33 23.84
C GLY A 76 -6.36 -17.12 24.60
#